data_AF-A0A2M8FLZ5-F1
#
_entry.id   AF-A0A2M8FLZ5-F1
#
_cell.length_a   1.000
_cell.length_b   1.000
_cell.length_c   1.000
_cell.angle_alpha   90.00
_cell.angle_beta   90.00
_cell.angle_gamma   90.00
#
_symmetry.space_group_name_H-M   'P 1'
#
loop_
_entity.id
_entity.type
_entity.pdbx_description
1 polymer ?
#
loop_
_entity_poly.entity_id
_entity_poly.type
_entity_poly.pdbx_seq_one_letter_code
_entity_poly.pdbx_strand_id
1 'polypeptide(L)' 'MFSNIGLPEILIIMFVLVLLFGAKKIPELAQGIGKGMKEFKKAVKDDPGENKITDKNQPPEKKD' A
#
# COMPACT_ATOMS: atom_id res chain seq x y z
N MET A 1 13.24 25.68 11.27
CA MET A 1 13.08 26.12 9.87
C MET A 1 12.21 25.18 9.02
N PHE A 2 12.04 23.90 9.38
CA PHE A 2 11.18 22.95 8.63
C PHE A 2 9.73 22.82 9.12
N SER A 3 9.37 23.45 10.25
CA SER A 3 8.01 23.40 10.83
C SER A 3 6.94 24.15 10.03
N ASN A 4 7.31 24.77 8.90
CA ASN A 4 6.40 25.48 8.01
C ASN A 4 6.16 24.74 6.69
N ILE A 5 6.60 23.49 6.54
CA ILE A 5 6.17 22.68 5.39
C ILE A 5 4.71 22.32 5.63
N GLY A 6 3.83 23.19 5.17
CA GLY A 6 2.39 23.00 5.25
C GLY A 6 1.91 22.06 4.15
N LEU A 7 0.61 21.77 4.19
CA LEU A 7 -0.08 21.08 3.10
C LEU A 7 0.15 21.71 1.71
N PRO A 8 0.24 23.05 1.54
CA PRO A 8 0.49 23.66 0.25
C PRO A 8 1.84 23.27 -0.39
N GLU A 9 2.93 23.33 0.38
CA GLU A 9 4.27 22.96 -0.10
C GLU A 9 4.34 21.49 -0.51
N ILE A 10 3.72 20.60 0.27
CA ILE A 10 3.65 19.16 -0.05
C ILE A 10 2.89 18.95 -1.37
N LEU A 11 1.79 19.66 -1.60
CA LEU A 11 1.03 19.61 -2.84
C LEU A 11 1.85 20.07 -4.05
N ILE A 12 2.64 21.13 -3.91
CA ILE A 12 3.52 21.62 -4.98
C ILE A 12 4.58 20.58 -5.33
N ILE A 13 5.23 19.99 -4.32
CA ILE A 13 6.23 18.92 -4.54
C ILE A 13 5.59 17.72 -5.23
N MET A 14 4.41 17.30 -4.76
CA MET A 14 3.64 16.22 -5.37
C MET A 14 3.30 16.52 -6.83
N PHE A 15 2.90 17.76 -7.12
CA PHE A 15 2.59 18.20 -8.48
C PHE A 15 3.80 18.11 -9.40
N VAL A 16 4.97 18.57 -8.94
CA VAL A 16 6.23 18.43 -9.71
C VAL A 16 6.58 16.96 -9.96
N LEU A 17 6.47 16.09 -8.95
CA LEU A 17 6.70 14.65 -9.13
C LEU A 17 5.73 14.03 -10.14
N VAL A 18 4.47 14.44 -10.12
CA VAL A 18 3.45 14.01 -11.09
C VAL A 18 3.76 14.51 -12.50
N LEU A 19 4.34 15.69 -12.68
CA LEU A 19 4.77 16.17 -13.99
C LEU A 19 5.98 15.38 -14.52
N LEU A 20 6.93 15.02 -13.65
CA LEU A 20 8.14 14.29 -14.04
C LEU A 20 7.86 12.81 -14.36
N PHE A 21 7.12 12.13 -13.49
CA PHE A 21 6.85 10.69 -13.60
C PHE A 21 5.51 10.40 -14.28
N GLY A 22 4.58 11.36 -14.32
CA GLY A 22 3.22 11.18 -14.79
C GLY A 22 2.27 10.70 -13.69
N ALA A 23 1.02 11.19 -13.70
CA ALA A 23 0.00 10.81 -12.73
C ALA A 23 -0.33 9.31 -12.73
N LYS A 24 -0.06 8.60 -13.83
CA LYS A 24 -0.27 7.15 -13.97
C LYS A 24 0.80 6.31 -13.28
N LYS A 25 2.02 6.81 -13.09
CA LYS A 25 3.12 6.02 -12.51
C LYS A 25 3.01 5.87 -11.00
N ILE A 26 2.48 6.86 -10.28
CA ILE A 26 2.24 6.76 -8.83
C ILE A 26 1.32 5.58 -8.46
N PRO A 27 0.11 5.42 -9.04
CA PRO A 27 -0.77 4.30 -8.71
C PRO A 27 -0.22 2.95 -9.21
N GLU A 28 0.47 2.93 -10.36
CA GLU A 28 1.11 1.71 -10.89
C GLU A 28 2.19 1.19 -9.93
N LEU A 29 3.05 2.09 -9.41
CA LEU A 29 4.05 1.76 -8.40
C LEU A 29 3.41 1.34 -7.07
N ALA A 30 2.39 2.06 -6.62
CA ALA A 30 1.66 1.71 -5.39
C ALA A 30 1.00 0.32 -5.47
N GLN A 31 0.42 -0.03 -6.63
CA GLN A 31 -0.14 -1.36 -6.87
C GLN A 31 0.94 -2.45 -6.87
N GLY A 32 2.09 -2.19 -7.48
CA GLY A 32 3.23 -3.12 -7.46
C GLY A 32 3.75 -3.36 -6.04
N ILE A 33 4.00 -2.29 -5.29
CA ILE A 33 4.45 -2.34 -3.89
C ILE A 33 3.39 -3.02 -3.00
N GLY A 34 2.10 -2.69 -3.19
CA GLY A 34 1.01 -3.26 -2.41
C GLY A 34 0.85 -4.76 -2.60
N LYS A 35 0.97 -5.24 -3.85
CA LYS A 35 0.99 -6.68 -4.14
C LYS A 35 2.22 -7.36 -3.53
N GLY A 36 3.42 -6.77 -3.72
CA GLY A 36 4.66 -7.30 -3.14
C GLY A 36 4.61 -7.38 -1.61
N MET A 37 4.10 -6.34 -0.94
CA MET A 37 3.92 -6.30 0.52
C MET A 37 2.89 -7.34 0.99
N LYS A 38 1.82 -7.57 0.23
CA LYS A 38 0.81 -8.59 0.53
C LYS A 38 1.40 -10.00 0.44
N GLU A 39 2.12 -10.31 -0.63
CA GLU A 39 2.78 -11.61 -0.81
C GLU A 39 3.91 -11.80 0.21
N PHE A 40 4.69 -10.75 0.50
CA PHE A 40 5.72 -10.78 1.55
C PHE A 40 5.11 -11.07 2.92
N LYS A 41 4.02 -10.37 3.29
CA LYS A 41 3.30 -10.61 4.54
C LYS A 41 2.71 -12.02 4.61
N LYS A 42 2.27 -12.59 3.48
CA LYS A 42 1.76 -13.97 3.42
C LYS A 42 2.88 -14.98 3.63
N ALA A 43 4.00 -14.85 2.94
CA ALA A 43 5.16 -15.71 3.08
C ALA A 43 5.75 -15.69 4.50
N VAL A 44 5.80 -14.51 5.14
CA VAL A 44 6.25 -14.37 6.53
C VAL A 44 5.25 -14.97 7.54
N LYS A 45 3.96 -15.03 7.19
CA LYS A 45 2.91 -15.61 8.05
C LYS A 45 2.75 -17.12 7.93
N ASP A 46 3.14 -17.71 6.80
CA ASP A 46 3.12 -19.16 6.59
C ASP A 46 4.33 -19.86 7.25
N ASP A 47 5.25 -19.11 7.88
CA ASP A 47 6.20 -19.65 8.86
C ASP A 47 5.41 -20.06 10.12
N PRO A 48 5.43 -21.35 10.53
CA PRO A 48 4.42 -21.99 11.40
C PRO A 48 4.29 -21.49 12.85
N GLY A 49 4.77 -20.29 13.18
CA GLY A 49 4.84 -19.76 14.55
C GLY A 49 3.75 -18.78 14.97
N GLU A 50 3.09 -18.00 14.11
CA GLU A 50 2.27 -16.89 14.61
C GLU A 50 0.92 -16.63 13.89
N ASN A 51 -0.12 -17.00 14.63
CA ASN A 51 -1.37 -16.27 14.86
C ASN A 51 -2.10 -15.60 13.68
N LYS A 52 -3.26 -16.20 13.38
CA LYS A 52 -4.33 -15.77 12.46
C LYS A 52 -4.85 -14.35 12.78
N ILE A 53 -4.15 -13.31 12.34
CA ILE A 53 -4.71 -11.96 12.32
C ILE A 53 -5.02 -11.55 10.88
N THR A 54 -6.29 -11.71 10.53
CA THR A 54 -7.02 -11.02 9.45
C THR A 54 -6.87 -11.59 8.04
N ASP A 55 -7.70 -12.59 7.74
CA ASP A 55 -8.42 -12.66 6.46
C ASP A 55 -9.92 -12.46 6.80
N LYS A 56 -10.43 -11.25 6.54
CA LYS A 56 -11.87 -10.91 6.62
C LYS A 56 -12.45 -10.72 5.22
N ASN A 57 -12.12 -11.56 4.24
CA ASN A 57 -12.77 -11.48 2.93
C ASN A 57 -13.09 -12.85 2.29
N GLN A 58 -13.22 -13.92 3.07
CA GLN A 58 -13.97 -15.10 2.65
C GLN A 58 -15.42 -14.97 3.14
N PRO A 59 -16.42 -14.78 2.25
CA PRO A 59 -17.80 -15.06 2.60
C PRO A 59 -17.88 -16.54 3.04
N PRO A 60 -18.58 -16.87 4.13
CA PRO A 60 -18.75 -18.26 4.52
C PRO A 60 -19.51 -18.99 3.42
N GLU A 61 -18.81 -19.87 2.70
CA GLU A 61 -19.42 -20.89 1.87
C GLU A 61 -20.24 -21.77 2.81
N LYS A 62 -21.55 -21.51 2.85
CA LYS A 62 -22.52 -22.38 3.49
C LYS A 62 -22.43 -23.73 2.78
N LYS A 63 -21.93 -24.75 3.49
CA LYS A 63 -22.20 -26.14 3.18
C LYS A 63 -23.29 -26.61 4.13
N ASP A 64 -24.38 -27.04 3.49
CA ASP A 64 -25.58 -27.77 3.91
C ASP A 64 -25.75 -28.14 5.39
#